data_AF-A0A7C5PTW9-F1
#
_entry.id   AF-A0A7C5PTW9-F1
#
_cell.length_a   1.000
_cell.length_b   1.000
_cell.length_c   1.000
_cell.angle_alpha   90.00
_cell.angle_beta   90.00
_cell.angle_gamma   90.00
#
_symmetry.space_group_name_H-M   'P 1'
#
loop_
_entity.id
_entity.type
_entity.pdbx_description
1 polymer ?
#
loop_
_entity_poly.entity_id
_entity_poly.type
_entity_poly.pdbx_seq_one_letter_code
_entity_poly.pdbx_strand_id
1 'polypeptide(L)'
;MTTVIIDYGSGNLRSAEKAFERASTGIPGAEVKVSADPGDVMAASRIVLPGVGAFRDCRDGLSAIPGMWEALEDQVSNRAKPFLGICVGMQLMATTGLEHGETPGFDWIPGKVV
;
A
#
# COMPACT_ATOMS: atom_id res chain seq x y z
N MET A 1 2.80 9.37 -15.69
CA MET A 1 2.58 9.38 -14.24
C MET A 1 2.01 8.04 -13.85
N THR A 2 2.80 7.23 -13.16
CA THR A 2 2.43 5.84 -12.88
C THR A 2 1.95 5.71 -11.45
N THR A 3 0.74 5.17 -11.27
CA THR A 3 0.18 4.77 -9.98
C THR A 3 0.41 3.28 -9.81
N VAL A 4 1.17 2.89 -8.79
CA VAL A 4 1.41 1.48 -8.48
C VAL A 4 0.49 1.05 -7.35
N ILE A 5 -0.26 -0.02 -7.59
CA ILE A 5 -1.06 -0.74 -6.60
C ILE A 5 -0.24 -1.95 -6.17
N ILE A 6 0.14 -1.99 -4.90
CA ILE A 6 1.00 -3.05 -4.35
C ILE A 6 0.19 -4.35 -4.28
N ASP A 7 0.70 -5.39 -4.93
CA ASP A 7 0.24 -6.77 -4.79
C ASP A 7 1.16 -7.51 -3.83
N TYR A 8 0.63 -7.82 -2.64
CA TYR A 8 1.28 -8.68 -1.67
C TYR A 8 0.42 -9.90 -1.31
N GLY A 9 -0.51 -10.26 -2.21
CA GLY A 9 -1.42 -11.39 -2.01
C GLY A 9 -2.68 -11.07 -1.19
N SER A 10 -2.94 -9.80 -0.85
CA SER A 10 -4.18 -9.37 -0.18
C SER A 10 -4.81 -8.14 -0.85
N GLY A 11 -6.13 -8.01 -0.68
CA GLY A 11 -6.94 -6.93 -1.23
C GLY A 11 -7.77 -7.35 -2.45
N ASN A 12 -8.72 -6.49 -2.82
CA ASN A 12 -9.49 -6.65 -4.05
C ASN A 12 -8.78 -5.91 -5.20
N LEU A 13 -7.64 -6.47 -5.64
CA LEU A 13 -6.73 -5.85 -6.61
C LEU A 13 -7.44 -5.51 -7.93
N ARG A 14 -8.26 -6.43 -8.45
CA ARG A 14 -8.96 -6.23 -9.72
C ARG A 14 -9.96 -5.07 -9.64
N SER A 15 -10.73 -4.95 -8.56
CA SER A 15 -11.64 -3.81 -8.41
C SER A 15 -10.88 -2.51 -8.19
N ALA A 16 -9.79 -2.52 -7.40
CA ALA A 16 -8.95 -1.35 -7.20
C ALA A 16 -8.35 -0.87 -8.54
N GLU A 17 -7.68 -1.76 -9.28
CA GLU A 17 -7.12 -1.49 -10.60
C GLU A 17 -8.15 -0.84 -11.53
N LYS A 18 -9.33 -1.47 -11.69
CA LYS A 18 -10.39 -0.93 -12.56
C LYS A 18 -10.90 0.43 -12.09
N ALA A 19 -11.01 0.66 -10.79
CA ALA A 19 -11.41 1.95 -10.24
C ALA A 19 -10.38 3.03 -10.53
N PHE A 20 -9.08 2.74 -10.39
CA PHE A 20 -8.00 3.66 -10.69
C PHE A 20 -7.86 3.92 -12.19
N GLU A 21 -7.96 2.90 -13.04
CA GLU A 21 -8.01 3.06 -14.50
C GLU A 21 -9.16 4.01 -14.88
N ARG A 22 -10.35 3.78 -14.31
CA ARG A 22 -11.52 4.63 -14.56
C ARG A 22 -11.30 6.06 -14.07
N ALA A 23 -10.76 6.25 -12.88
CA ALA A 23 -10.46 7.56 -12.32
C ALA A 23 -9.37 8.31 -13.11
N SER A 24 -8.47 7.58 -13.77
CA SER A 24 -7.42 8.15 -14.62
C SER A 24 -7.87 8.49 -16.04
N THR A 25 -9.11 8.15 -16.42
CA THR A 25 -9.64 8.42 -17.76
C THR A 25 -9.58 9.92 -18.08
N GLY A 26 -8.94 10.29 -19.19
CA GLY A 26 -8.79 11.68 -19.60
C GLY A 26 -7.59 12.41 -19.01
N ILE A 27 -6.74 11.73 -18.23
CA ILE A 27 -5.45 12.26 -17.75
C ILE A 27 -4.33 11.73 -18.66
N PRO A 28 -3.74 12.56 -19.55
CA PRO A 28 -2.72 12.10 -20.48
C PRO A 28 -1.49 11.52 -19.77
N GLY A 29 -1.05 10.34 -20.21
CA GLY A 29 0.11 9.65 -19.64
C GLY A 29 -0.09 9.13 -18.22
N ALA A 30 -1.32 9.06 -17.71
CA ALA A 30 -1.62 8.32 -16.49
C ALA A 30 -1.60 6.81 -16.77
N GLU A 31 -0.87 6.08 -15.95
CA GLU A 31 -0.75 4.62 -16.03
C GLU A 31 -1.06 4.03 -14.65
N VAL A 32 -1.76 2.91 -14.63
CA VAL A 32 -2.05 2.14 -13.42
C VAL A 32 -1.37 0.79 -13.57
N LYS A 33 -0.57 0.40 -12.58
CA LYS A 33 0.16 -0.87 -12.57
C LYS A 33 -0.11 -1.59 -11.25
N VAL A 34 -0.53 -2.84 -11.32
CA VAL A 34 -0.52 -3.74 -10.16
C VAL A 34 0.83 -4.46 -10.14
N SER A 35 1.55 -4.43 -9.02
CA SER A 35 2.88 -5.04 -8.94
C SER A 35 3.27 -5.49 -7.53
N ALA A 36 4.01 -6.60 -7.47
CA ALA A 36 4.69 -7.11 -6.29
C ALA A 36 6.20 -6.77 -6.29
N ASP A 37 6.70 -6.02 -7.27
CA ASP A 37 8.12 -5.66 -7.41
C ASP A 37 8.43 -4.35 -6.66
N PRO A 38 9.34 -4.35 -5.66
CA PRO A 38 9.80 -3.12 -5.01
C PRO A 38 10.38 -2.08 -5.99
N GLY A 39 10.97 -2.54 -7.10
CA GLY A 39 11.46 -1.67 -8.18
C GLY A 39 10.38 -0.78 -8.78
N ASP A 40 9.17 -1.32 -8.92
CA ASP A 40 8.03 -0.55 -9.41
C ASP A 40 7.57 0.51 -8.40
N VAL A 41 7.58 0.18 -7.10
CA VAL A 41 7.27 1.14 -6.03
C VAL A 41 8.28 2.28 -6.00
N MET A 42 9.57 1.97 -6.14
CA MET A 42 10.63 2.97 -6.25
C MET A 42 10.49 3.87 -7.49
N ALA A 43 10.01 3.34 -8.61
CA ALA A 43 9.79 4.12 -9.84
C ALA A 43 8.43 4.85 -9.87
N ALA A 44 7.48 4.46 -9.02
CA ALA A 44 6.10 4.97 -9.05
C ALA A 44 6.01 6.48 -8.82
N SER A 45 5.04 7.13 -9.46
CA SER A 45 4.66 8.52 -9.13
C SER A 45 3.71 8.58 -7.93
N ARG A 46 2.89 7.54 -7.72
CA ARG A 46 1.92 7.41 -6.64
C ARG A 46 1.84 5.96 -6.20
N ILE A 47 1.63 5.72 -4.92
CA ILE A 47 1.61 4.39 -4.32
C ILE A 47 0.24 4.14 -3.70
N VAL A 48 -0.30 2.95 -3.94
CA VAL A 48 -1.58 2.49 -3.37
C VAL A 48 -1.34 1.16 -2.68
N LEU A 49 -1.69 1.08 -1.39
CA LEU A 49 -1.66 -0.16 -0.62
C LEU A 49 -3.10 -0.58 -0.30
N PRO A 50 -3.67 -1.53 -1.06
CA PRO A 50 -4.93 -2.15 -0.68
C PRO A 50 -4.72 -3.13 0.48
N GLY A 51 -5.78 -3.52 1.19
CA GLY A 51 -5.71 -4.62 2.15
C GLY A 51 -7.08 -5.12 2.60
N VAL A 52 -7.22 -6.44 2.72
CA VAL A 52 -8.42 -7.12 3.23
C VAL A 52 -7.98 -8.25 4.17
N GLY A 53 -8.79 -8.54 5.18
CA GLY A 53 -8.49 -9.58 6.17
C GLY A 53 -7.87 -8.99 7.43
N ALA A 54 -7.02 -9.77 8.11
CA ALA A 54 -6.49 -9.36 9.39
C ALA A 54 -5.32 -8.38 9.28
N PHE A 55 -5.17 -7.49 10.27
CA PHE A 55 -4.07 -6.54 10.35
C PHE A 55 -2.70 -7.23 10.25
N ARG A 56 -2.52 -8.30 11.05
CA ARG A 56 -1.28 -9.08 11.09
C ARG A 56 -0.97 -9.73 9.74
N ASP A 57 -1.95 -10.39 9.14
CA ASP A 57 -1.77 -11.06 7.85
C ASP A 57 -1.35 -10.07 6.76
N CYS A 58 -1.90 -8.86 6.78
CA CYS A 58 -1.52 -7.83 5.84
C CYS A 58 -0.10 -7.30 6.08
N ARG A 59 0.27 -7.07 7.35
CA ARG A 59 1.62 -6.65 7.73
C ARG A 59 2.67 -7.68 7.34
N ASP A 60 2.39 -8.95 7.61
CA ASP A 60 3.28 -10.06 7.36
C ASP A 60 3.41 -10.33 5.86
N GLY A 61 2.30 -10.30 5.11
CA GLY A 61 2.29 -10.46 3.66
C GLY A 61 3.13 -9.40 2.94
N LEU A 62 3.04 -8.13 3.36
CA LEU A 62 3.87 -7.06 2.81
C LEU A 62 5.36 -7.29 3.14
N SER A 63 5.66 -7.72 4.36
CA SER A 63 7.04 -7.96 4.83
C SER A 63 7.68 -9.19 4.20
N ALA A 64 6.86 -10.13 3.72
CA ALA A 64 7.32 -11.35 3.06
C ALA A 64 7.92 -11.07 1.67
N ILE A 65 7.65 -9.92 1.06
CA ILE A 65 8.27 -9.49 -0.21
C ILE A 65 9.60 -8.81 0.11
N PRO A 66 10.76 -9.40 -0.28
CA PRO A 66 12.07 -8.83 0.03
C PRO A 66 12.22 -7.42 -0.56
N GLY A 67 12.58 -6.44 0.27
CA GLY A 67 12.81 -5.06 -0.17
C GLY A 67 11.55 -4.20 -0.31
N MET A 68 10.34 -4.77 -0.17
CA MET A 68 9.09 -4.02 -0.36
C MET A 68 8.88 -3.00 0.76
N TRP A 69 9.14 -3.38 2.01
CA TRP A 69 9.02 -2.47 3.15
C TRP A 69 10.00 -1.31 3.06
N GLU A 70 11.26 -1.59 2.74
CA GLU A 70 12.30 -0.57 2.60
C GLU A 70 12.01 0.39 1.45
N ALA A 71 11.54 -0.13 0.31
CA ALA A 71 11.11 0.70 -0.81
C ALA A 71 9.94 1.60 -0.41
N LEU A 72 8.92 1.03 0.24
CA LEU A 72 7.73 1.78 0.66
C LEU A 72 8.08 2.88 1.66
N GLU A 73 8.82 2.55 2.72
CA GLU A 73 9.22 3.49 3.77
C GLU A 73 10.03 4.66 3.19
N ASP A 74 11.04 4.40 2.36
CA ASP A 74 11.82 5.48 1.74
C ASP A 74 10.96 6.36 0.82
N GLN A 75 10.13 5.73 -0.02
CA GLN A 75 9.31 6.47 -0.97
C GLN A 75 8.25 7.35 -0.29
N VAL A 76 7.68 6.89 0.82
CA VAL A 76 6.63 7.62 1.53
C VAL A 76 7.23 8.64 2.49
N SER A 77 8.09 8.20 3.43
CA SER A 77 8.59 9.03 4.52
C SER A 77 9.70 10.00 4.09
N ASN A 78 10.62 9.56 3.23
CA ASN A 78 11.78 10.40 2.84
C ASN A 78 11.53 11.18 1.54
N ARG A 79 10.83 10.57 0.58
CA ARG A 79 10.57 11.17 -0.74
C ARG A 79 9.20 11.84 -0.86
N ALA A 80 8.34 11.71 0.16
CA ALA A 80 7.01 12.31 0.21
C ALA A 80 6.14 11.95 -1.02
N LYS A 81 6.30 10.74 -1.56
CA LYS A 81 5.45 10.29 -2.67
C LYS A 81 4.00 10.14 -2.16
N PRO A 82 3.00 10.56 -2.95
CA PRO A 82 1.60 10.38 -2.59
C PRO A 82 1.29 8.90 -2.34
N PHE A 83 0.75 8.61 -1.17
CA PHE A 83 0.36 7.27 -0.71
C PHE A 83 -1.13 7.22 -0.42
N LEU A 84 -1.80 6.14 -0.81
CA LEU A 84 -3.17 5.83 -0.41
C LEU A 84 -3.26 4.40 0.14
N GLY A 85 -3.59 4.28 1.43
CA GLY A 85 -4.01 3.02 2.02
C GLY A 85 -5.52 2.80 1.84
N ILE A 86 -5.94 1.57 1.51
CA ILE A 86 -7.36 1.20 1.39
C ILE A 86 -7.68 0.11 2.40
N CYS A 87 -8.70 0.35 3.24
CA CYS A 87 -9.15 -0.57 4.30
C CYS A 87 -7.98 -0.95 5.24
N VAL A 88 -7.53 -2.20 5.25
CA VAL A 88 -6.40 -2.60 6.11
C VAL A 88 -5.11 -1.90 5.71
N GLY A 89 -4.92 -1.58 4.43
CA GLY A 89 -3.77 -0.78 3.99
C GLY A 89 -3.75 0.63 4.59
N MET A 90 -4.91 1.20 4.92
CA MET A 90 -5.00 2.46 5.69
C MET A 90 -4.68 2.22 7.16
N GLN A 91 -5.20 1.14 7.74
CA GLN A 91 -4.98 0.77 9.14
C GLN A 91 -3.49 0.55 9.44
N LEU A 92 -2.75 -0.08 8.51
CA LEU A 92 -1.31 -0.32 8.66
C LEU A 92 -0.50 0.97 8.83
N MET A 93 -1.02 2.13 8.41
CA MET A 93 -0.35 3.42 8.64
C MET A 93 -0.27 3.81 10.12
N ALA A 94 -1.10 3.20 10.97
CA ALA A 94 -1.12 3.46 12.41
C ALA A 94 0.10 2.86 13.13
N THR A 95 0.28 3.21 14.41
CA THR A 95 1.34 2.63 15.25
C THR A 95 1.12 1.15 15.52
N THR A 96 -0.12 0.72 15.79
CA THR A 96 -0.41 -0.65 16.23
C THR A 96 -1.82 -1.11 15.87
N GLY A 97 -1.99 -2.35 15.44
CA GLY A 97 -3.27 -3.04 15.35
C GLY A 97 -3.45 -4.03 16.51
N LEU A 98 -4.67 -4.13 17.06
CA LEU A 98 -4.99 -5.01 18.21
C LEU A 98 -5.76 -6.27 17.82
N GLU A 99 -6.13 -6.40 16.55
CA GLU A 99 -6.85 -7.57 16.04
C GLU A 99 -5.98 -8.83 16.16
N HIS A 100 -6.51 -9.85 16.86
CA HIS A 100 -5.81 -11.09 17.16
C HIS A 100 -4.44 -10.88 17.87
N GLY A 101 -4.36 -9.85 18.70
CA GLY A 101 -3.18 -9.48 19.48
C GLY A 101 -2.50 -8.22 18.95
N GLU A 102 -1.43 -7.78 19.62
CA GLU A 102 -0.74 -6.56 19.22
C GLU A 102 0.20 -6.82 18.03
N THR A 103 0.07 -6.01 16.99
CA THR A 103 0.92 -6.03 15.79
C THR A 103 1.41 -4.61 15.49
N PRO A 104 2.73 -4.37 15.39
CA PRO A 104 3.26 -3.09 14.95
C PRO A 104 2.79 -2.75 13.52
N GLY A 105 2.28 -1.54 13.33
CA GLY A 105 2.04 -0.96 12.02
C GLY A 105 3.26 -0.22 11.49
N PHE A 106 3.04 0.76 10.64
CA PHE A 106 4.08 1.60 10.03
C PHE A 106 4.45 2.79 10.91
N ASP A 107 3.59 3.15 11.87
CA ASP A 107 3.79 4.27 12.78
C ASP A 107 3.95 5.63 12.07
N TRP A 108 3.38 5.77 10.87
CA TRP A 108 3.32 7.06 10.16
C TRP A 108 2.31 8.00 10.77
N ILE A 109 1.25 7.44 11.36
CA ILE A 109 0.20 8.17 12.07
C ILE A 109 0.08 7.57 13.47
N PRO A 110 0.35 8.34 14.53
CA PRO A 110 0.21 7.85 15.89
C PRO A 110 -1.21 7.35 16.17
N GLY A 111 -1.35 6.09 16.57
CA GLY A 111 -2.67 5.53 16.87
C GLY A 111 -2.73 4.01 17.01
N LYS A 112 -3.83 3.55 17.60
CA LYS A 112 -4.17 2.12 17.71
C LYS A 112 -5.44 1.82 16.91
N VAL A 113 -5.40 0.75 16.13
CA VAL A 113 -6.58 0.21 15.43
C VAL A 113 -7.19 -0.86 16.32
N VAL A 114 -8.46 -0.64 16.70
CA VAL A 114 -9.24 -1.42 17.68
C VAL A 114 -10.37 -2.20 17.03
#